data_AF-A0A1G1K3U0-F1
#
_entry.id   AF-A0A1G1K3U0-F1
#
_cell.length_a   1.000
_cell.length_b   1.000
_cell.length_c   1.000
_cell.angle_alpha   90.00
_cell.angle_beta   90.00
_cell.angle_gamma   90.00
#
_symmetry.space_group_name_H-M   'P 1'
#
loop_
_entity.id
_entity.type
_entity.pdbx_description
1 polymer ?
#
loop_
_entity_poly.entity_id
_entity_poly.type
_entity_poly.pdbx_seq_one_letter_code
_entity_poly.pdbx_strand_id
1 'polypeptide(L)'
;MMQSGRVQVKLPSGAIGGIGSSLPKGPNYFIIVLLFLIPILVFGASLYFFWGGSESRTPYSLTIRRFSGTAEMYSRKTKQWTKITRQTKSPILLYAHDKVRTGPDSEFELKIPDVFDSRLKSSAELEVLPSKVGPEGKELKLRLQKGSLFSVFGKKIKDWKLYLETPLLVSTLNDAMCMLTAEEETESSIAVLEGAVQARAVNSKELVSVKALEIFTVTFGGEVAVKPTKVSYQQWRAISEVRELLGVASAKEVEQQIDLRKKAGSLFQYVLDEGTFYKPDWGFANREFYEEADKKVILRADFDVYPQYSYAGLYFKTRNFDLSKVKHLSFYLKAASEKKILERFRIEMKDRYATVRGYAVAPITEDWRLYSFDFNAQKATPVTEVVFIFENAKVGPLGTNGTVYIKDINIE
;
A
#
# COMPACT_ATOMS: atom_id res chain seq x y z
N MET A 1 15.20 -16.23 83.78
CA MET A 1 15.61 -17.51 83.16
C MET A 1 14.50 -18.52 83.40
N MET A 2 13.73 -18.81 82.36
CA MET A 2 12.66 -19.82 82.33
C MET A 2 13.21 -21.10 81.70
N GLN A 3 13.01 -22.25 82.34
CA GLN A 3 12.83 -23.59 81.76
C GLN A 3 12.01 -24.40 82.79
N SER A 4 10.77 -24.78 82.51
CA SER A 4 10.31 -25.90 81.66
C SER A 4 10.39 -27.26 82.36
N GLY A 5 9.24 -27.87 82.63
CA GLY A 5 9.14 -29.25 83.10
C GLY A 5 7.70 -29.75 83.26
N ARG A 6 7.14 -30.26 82.16
CA ARG A 6 5.79 -30.82 81.93
C ARG A 6 5.21 -31.71 83.04
N VAL A 7 3.90 -31.58 83.25
CA VAL A 7 3.04 -32.58 83.93
C VAL A 7 2.07 -33.16 82.90
N GLN A 8 2.07 -34.50 82.77
CA GLN A 8 1.04 -35.28 82.10
C GLN A 8 -0.16 -35.45 83.04
N VAL A 9 -1.38 -35.31 82.52
CA VAL A 9 -2.57 -35.88 83.17
C VAL A 9 -3.42 -36.63 82.14
N LYS A 10 -3.57 -37.93 82.43
CA LYS A 10 -4.51 -38.91 81.87
C LYS A 10 -5.95 -38.38 81.90
N LEU A 11 -6.72 -38.64 80.84
CA LEU A 11 -8.17 -38.68 80.91
C LEU A 11 -8.68 -40.11 80.64
N PRO A 12 -9.73 -40.55 81.34
CA PRO A 12 -10.15 -41.95 81.39
C PRO A 12 -11.07 -42.35 80.24
N SER A 13 -11.16 -43.68 80.09
CA SER A 13 -11.92 -44.51 79.17
C SER A 13 -13.39 -44.70 79.55
N GLY A 14 -14.25 -44.92 78.53
CA GLY A 14 -15.61 -45.51 78.60
C GLY A 14 -16.72 -44.47 78.73
N ALA A 15 -17.88 -44.52 78.07
CA ALA A 15 -18.60 -45.56 77.32
C ALA A 15 -19.35 -44.88 76.15
N ILE A 16 -19.33 -45.35 74.90
CA ILE A 16 -20.08 -46.48 74.29
C ILE A 16 -21.59 -46.44 74.57
N GLY A 17 -22.30 -45.80 73.63
CA GLY A 17 -23.64 -46.13 73.13
C GLY A 17 -23.73 -45.44 71.77
N GLY A 18 -23.85 -46.08 70.62
CA GLY A 18 -24.65 -47.26 70.32
C GLY A 18 -25.76 -46.86 69.35
N ILE A 19 -25.42 -46.36 68.16
CA ILE A 19 -26.32 -46.37 67.00
C ILE A 19 -25.52 -46.99 65.86
N GLY A 20 -25.77 -48.27 65.62
CA GLY A 20 -25.34 -48.93 64.40
C GLY A 20 -26.17 -48.41 63.24
N SER A 21 -25.52 -47.85 62.24
CA SER A 21 -26.00 -47.91 60.86
C SER A 21 -24.81 -48.31 59.99
N SER A 22 -24.82 -49.58 59.62
CA SER A 22 -23.99 -50.22 58.62
C SER A 22 -23.88 -49.36 57.35
N LEU A 23 -22.67 -48.85 57.06
CA LEU A 23 -22.30 -48.40 55.72
C LEU A 23 -21.55 -49.54 55.01
N PRO A 24 -21.93 -49.89 53.77
CA PRO A 24 -21.49 -51.11 53.12
C PRO A 24 -20.02 -51.02 52.69
N LYS A 25 -19.27 -52.11 52.91
CA LYS A 25 -18.02 -52.40 52.19
C LYS A 25 -18.36 -52.77 50.74
N GLY A 26 -18.72 -51.77 49.94
CA GLY A 26 -18.76 -51.91 48.49
C GLY A 26 -17.37 -51.67 47.89
N PRO A 27 -17.06 -52.16 46.68
CA PRO A 27 -15.88 -51.74 45.94
C PRO A 27 -15.81 -50.21 45.96
N ASN A 28 -14.62 -49.62 46.11
CA ASN A 28 -14.42 -48.16 46.06
C ASN A 28 -14.72 -47.64 44.64
N TYR A 29 -15.98 -47.69 44.22
CA TYR A 29 -16.48 -47.23 42.94
C TYR A 29 -16.14 -45.76 42.73
N PHE A 30 -16.04 -44.97 43.80
CA PHE A 30 -15.60 -43.58 43.72
C PHE A 30 -14.15 -43.43 43.23
N ILE A 31 -13.24 -44.30 43.69
CA ILE A 31 -11.83 -44.30 43.27
C ILE A 31 -11.71 -44.87 41.85
N ILE A 32 -12.47 -45.91 41.53
CA ILE A 32 -12.50 -46.50 40.19
C ILE A 32 -13.05 -45.47 39.18
N VAL A 33 -14.14 -44.80 39.49
CA VAL A 33 -14.73 -43.73 38.67
C VAL A 33 -13.74 -42.58 38.49
N LEU A 34 -13.02 -42.15 39.54
CA LEU A 34 -11.96 -41.14 39.42
C LEU A 34 -10.80 -41.59 38.51
N LEU A 35 -10.38 -42.86 38.64
CA LEU A 35 -9.31 -43.44 37.83
C LEU A 35 -9.66 -43.55 36.34
N PHE A 36 -10.94 -43.60 35.97
CA PHE A 36 -11.38 -43.55 34.58
C PHE A 36 -11.69 -42.12 34.10
N LEU A 37 -12.25 -41.25 34.94
CA LEU A 37 -12.58 -39.88 34.58
C LEU A 37 -11.35 -38.99 34.38
N ILE A 38 -10.31 -39.15 35.20
CA ILE A 38 -9.10 -38.31 35.11
C ILE A 38 -8.36 -38.55 33.78
N PRO A 39 -8.08 -39.79 33.34
CA PRO A 39 -7.48 -40.04 32.04
C PRO A 39 -8.36 -39.57 30.89
N ILE A 40 -9.69 -39.69 30.99
CA ILE A 40 -10.62 -39.19 29.95
C ILE A 40 -10.62 -37.66 29.89
N LEU A 41 -10.57 -36.97 31.02
CA LEU A 41 -10.44 -35.50 31.08
C LEU A 41 -9.07 -35.03 30.59
N VAL A 42 -7.99 -35.72 30.95
CA VAL A 42 -6.64 -35.43 30.46
C VAL A 42 -6.52 -35.74 28.97
N PHE A 43 -7.13 -36.82 28.50
CA PHE A 43 -7.17 -37.19 27.08
C PHE A 43 -8.05 -36.23 26.26
N GLY A 44 -9.20 -35.81 26.80
CA GLY A 44 -10.07 -34.81 26.20
C GLY A 44 -9.44 -33.42 26.17
N ALA A 45 -8.78 -33.01 27.25
CA ALA A 45 -8.02 -31.76 27.28
C ALA A 45 -6.80 -31.82 26.35
N SER A 46 -6.08 -32.95 26.31
CA SER A 46 -4.95 -33.10 25.38
C SER A 46 -5.40 -33.18 23.93
N LEU A 47 -6.51 -33.85 23.59
CA LEU A 47 -7.14 -33.79 22.27
C LEU A 47 -7.60 -32.36 21.94
N TYR A 48 -8.18 -31.63 22.89
CA TYR A 48 -8.54 -30.23 22.71
C TYR A 48 -7.31 -29.34 22.47
N PHE A 49 -6.17 -29.60 23.12
CA PHE A 49 -4.93 -28.89 22.82
C PHE A 49 -4.24 -29.37 21.53
N PHE A 50 -4.37 -30.65 21.17
CA PHE A 50 -3.78 -31.24 19.95
C PHE A 50 -4.58 -30.90 18.68
N TRP A 51 -5.91 -30.77 18.78
CA TRP A 51 -6.81 -30.49 17.65
C TRP A 51 -7.45 -29.09 17.71
N GLY A 52 -7.65 -28.52 18.89
CA GLY A 52 -8.21 -27.17 19.10
C GLY A 52 -7.18 -26.04 18.99
N GLY A 53 -5.90 -26.39 18.80
CA GLY A 53 -4.91 -25.48 18.24
C GLY A 53 -5.11 -25.29 16.73
N SER A 54 -6.35 -25.05 16.27
CA SER A 54 -6.56 -24.62 14.90
C SER A 54 -5.94 -23.23 14.78
N GLU A 55 -4.73 -23.19 14.21
CA GLU A 55 -4.05 -21.97 13.81
C GLU A 55 -5.09 -21.06 13.16
N SER A 56 -5.31 -19.84 13.71
CA SER A 56 -6.09 -18.84 12.99
C SER A 56 -5.27 -18.43 11.78
N ARG A 57 -5.34 -19.22 10.70
CA ARG A 57 -4.81 -18.84 9.41
C ARG A 57 -5.47 -17.51 9.10
N THR A 58 -4.67 -16.53 8.71
CA THR A 58 -5.22 -15.41 7.95
C THR A 58 -5.94 -16.04 6.77
N PRO A 59 -7.24 -15.79 6.59
CA PRO A 59 -8.07 -16.46 5.59
C PRO A 59 -7.68 -16.12 4.14
N TYR A 60 -6.69 -15.24 3.96
CA TYR A 60 -6.22 -14.71 2.68
C TYR A 60 -4.70 -14.74 2.61
N SER A 61 -4.19 -15.03 1.41
CA SER A 61 -2.76 -14.98 1.09
C SER A 61 -2.31 -13.52 0.97
N LEU A 62 -1.88 -12.91 2.07
CA LEU A 62 -1.08 -11.70 2.00
C LEU A 62 0.29 -12.08 1.47
N THR A 63 0.64 -11.54 0.30
CA THR A 63 1.83 -11.94 -0.45
C THR A 63 2.85 -10.83 -0.58
N ILE A 64 4.11 -11.23 -0.54
CA ILE A 64 5.25 -10.38 -0.87
C ILE A 64 5.48 -10.49 -2.38
N ARG A 65 5.24 -9.42 -3.14
CA ARG A 65 5.38 -9.43 -4.61
C ARG A 65 6.76 -8.99 -5.06
N ARG A 66 7.25 -7.90 -4.46
CA ARG A 66 8.49 -7.24 -4.84
C ARG A 66 9.15 -6.67 -3.58
N PHE A 67 10.47 -6.68 -3.56
CA PHE A 67 11.25 -5.96 -2.56
C PHE A 67 12.52 -5.44 -3.23
N SER A 68 13.07 -4.37 -2.66
CA SER A 68 14.38 -3.84 -3.00
C SER A 68 15.18 -3.63 -1.72
N GLY A 69 16.52 -3.73 -1.83
CA GLY A 69 17.40 -3.66 -0.68
C GLY A 69 17.25 -4.85 0.28
N THR A 70 17.40 -4.58 1.57
CA THR A 70 17.34 -5.57 2.64
C THR A 70 15.93 -5.69 3.21
N ALA A 71 15.39 -6.90 3.19
CA ALA A 71 14.10 -7.22 3.78
C ALA A 71 14.20 -8.51 4.59
N GLU A 72 13.50 -8.56 5.72
CA GLU A 72 13.49 -9.72 6.62
C GLU A 72 12.06 -10.04 7.03
N MET A 73 11.79 -11.33 7.25
CA MET A 73 10.51 -11.83 7.72
C MET A 73 10.72 -12.61 9.02
N TYR A 74 9.96 -12.23 10.04
CA TYR A 74 9.79 -13.01 11.25
C TYR A 74 8.63 -13.98 11.05
N SER A 75 8.91 -15.28 11.20
CA SER A 75 7.83 -16.26 11.29
C SER A 75 7.50 -16.55 12.75
N ARG A 76 6.23 -16.40 13.13
CA ARG A 76 5.74 -16.78 14.45
C ARG A 76 5.97 -18.27 14.74
N LYS A 77 5.88 -19.11 13.71
CA LYS A 77 6.03 -20.57 13.80
C LYS A 77 7.44 -20.98 14.18
N THR A 78 8.44 -20.43 13.50
CA THR A 78 9.85 -20.75 13.76
C THR A 78 10.47 -19.84 14.83
N LYS A 79 9.80 -18.73 15.17
CA LYS A 79 10.28 -17.66 16.05
C LYS A 79 11.61 -17.05 15.58
N GLN A 80 11.85 -17.05 14.27
CA GLN A 80 13.11 -16.59 13.69
C GLN A 80 12.87 -15.53 12.61
N TRP A 81 13.79 -14.57 12.57
CA TRP A 81 13.94 -13.66 11.44
C TRP A 81 14.72 -14.37 10.34
N THR A 82 14.23 -14.26 9.12
CA THR A 82 14.84 -14.82 7.91
C THR A 82 14.99 -13.72 6.88
N LYS A 83 16.15 -13.67 6.22
CA LYS A 83 16.38 -12.72 5.14
C LYS A 83 15.59 -13.14 3.90
N ILE A 84 14.89 -12.17 3.32
CA ILE A 84 14.22 -12.33 2.03
C ILE A 84 15.25 -12.02 0.95
N THR A 85 15.45 -12.97 0.04
CA THR A 85 16.43 -12.86 -1.05
C THR A 85 15.73 -13.06 -2.40
N ARG A 86 16.41 -12.73 -3.50
CA ARG A 86 15.85 -12.95 -4.85
C ARG A 86 15.60 -14.43 -5.15
N GLN A 87 16.25 -15.32 -4.41
CA GLN A 87 16.06 -16.77 -4.52
C GLN A 87 14.90 -17.29 -3.66
N THR A 88 14.34 -16.47 -2.77
CA THR A 88 13.18 -16.82 -1.98
C THR A 88 11.97 -16.98 -2.92
N LYS A 89 11.39 -18.18 -2.97
CA LYS A 89 10.24 -18.48 -3.82
C LYS A 89 9.09 -17.52 -3.50
N SER A 90 8.62 -16.79 -4.50
CA SER A 90 7.46 -15.90 -4.42
C SER A 90 6.23 -16.59 -5.02
N PRO A 91 5.01 -16.34 -4.47
CA PRO A 91 4.73 -15.43 -3.37
C PRO A 91 5.08 -16.01 -1.99
N ILE A 92 5.58 -15.16 -1.10
CA ILE A 92 5.75 -15.50 0.33
C ILE A 92 4.43 -15.21 1.04
N LEU A 93 3.90 -16.19 1.76
CA LEU A 93 2.65 -16.07 2.52
C LEU A 93 2.93 -15.58 3.94
N LEU A 94 2.19 -14.57 4.38
CA LEU A 94 2.22 -14.06 5.75
C LEU A 94 1.00 -14.52 6.55
N TYR A 95 1.24 -15.03 7.75
CA TYR A 95 0.22 -15.49 8.70
C TYR A 95 0.05 -14.50 9.86
N ALA A 96 -0.99 -14.71 10.67
CA ALA A 96 -1.20 -13.91 11.87
C ALA A 96 0.02 -13.97 12.81
N HIS A 97 0.45 -12.80 13.26
CA HIS A 97 1.65 -12.50 14.04
C HIS A 97 2.99 -12.72 13.34
N ASP A 98 3.00 -12.99 12.03
CA ASP A 98 4.22 -12.81 11.26
C ASP A 98 4.54 -11.32 11.14
N LYS A 99 5.83 -11.02 11.03
CA LYS A 99 6.31 -9.64 10.87
C LYS A 99 7.22 -9.54 9.68
N VAL A 100 7.28 -8.35 9.10
CA VAL A 100 8.20 -8.00 8.03
C VAL A 100 8.86 -6.68 8.35
N ARG A 101 10.13 -6.54 7.99
CA ARG A 101 10.87 -5.30 8.16
C ARG A 101 11.79 -4.99 6.99
N THR A 102 11.99 -3.72 6.75
CA THR A 102 12.88 -3.16 5.73
C THR A 102 14.08 -2.49 6.40
N GLY A 103 15.26 -2.60 5.78
CA GLY A 103 16.43 -1.82 6.18
C GLY A 103 16.41 -0.39 5.62
N PRO A 104 17.51 0.36 5.79
CA PRO A 104 17.70 1.64 5.12
C PRO A 104 17.62 1.48 3.59
N ASP A 105 17.07 2.48 2.91
CA ASP A 105 16.91 2.52 1.43
C ASP A 105 16.28 1.25 0.82
N SER A 106 15.43 0.58 1.60
CA SER A 106 14.80 -0.69 1.23
C SER A 106 13.29 -0.52 1.22
N GLU A 107 12.62 -1.14 0.26
CA GLU A 107 11.17 -1.08 0.16
C GLU A 107 10.58 -2.45 -0.17
N PHE A 108 9.30 -2.58 0.13
CA PHE A 108 8.64 -3.87 0.15
C PHE A 108 7.16 -3.74 -0.22
N GLU A 109 6.72 -4.53 -1.19
CA GLU A 109 5.35 -4.52 -1.69
C GLU A 109 4.56 -5.71 -1.15
N LEU A 110 3.46 -5.39 -0.48
CA LEU A 110 2.44 -6.30 0.03
C LEU A 110 1.23 -6.26 -0.87
N LYS A 111 0.72 -7.45 -1.23
CA LYS A 111 -0.47 -7.57 -2.06
C LYS A 111 -1.40 -8.66 -1.58
N ILE A 112 -2.69 -8.34 -1.57
CA ILE A 112 -3.77 -9.33 -1.72
C ILE A 112 -4.40 -9.03 -3.09
N PRO A 113 -4.35 -9.99 -4.04
CA PRO A 113 -4.89 -9.78 -5.38
C PRO A 113 -6.29 -9.17 -5.36
N ASP A 114 -6.48 -8.12 -6.16
CA ASP A 114 -7.72 -7.35 -6.36
C ASP A 114 -8.32 -6.65 -5.12
N VAL A 115 -7.65 -6.74 -3.95
CA VAL A 115 -8.18 -6.26 -2.67
C VAL A 115 -7.31 -5.14 -2.08
N PHE A 116 -6.00 -5.38 -2.00
CA PHE A 116 -5.09 -4.56 -1.21
C PHE A 116 -3.73 -4.53 -1.87
N ASP A 117 -3.25 -3.32 -2.14
CA ASP A 117 -1.90 -3.05 -2.60
C ASP A 117 -1.24 -2.08 -1.63
N SER A 118 -0.03 -2.41 -1.16
CA SER A 118 0.65 -1.61 -0.17
C SER A 118 2.16 -1.66 -0.32
N ARG A 119 2.81 -0.57 0.07
CA ARG A 119 4.26 -0.46 0.12
C ARG A 119 4.72 -0.04 1.51
N LEU A 120 5.55 -0.90 2.10
CA LEU A 120 6.32 -0.62 3.30
C LEU A 120 7.64 0.06 2.90
N LYS A 121 7.87 1.28 3.38
CA LYS A 121 9.07 2.09 3.06
C LYS A 121 10.28 1.69 3.90
N SER A 122 11.41 2.37 3.71
CA SER A 122 12.67 2.13 4.43
C SER A 122 12.52 2.18 5.96
N SER A 123 13.33 1.37 6.64
CA SER A 123 13.44 1.34 8.11
C SER A 123 12.11 1.09 8.84
N ALA A 124 11.20 0.36 8.22
CA ALA A 124 9.86 0.13 8.73
C ALA A 124 9.65 -1.31 9.19
N GLU A 125 8.75 -1.51 10.15
CA GLU A 125 8.36 -2.83 10.64
C GLU A 125 6.82 -2.95 10.69
N LEU A 126 6.30 -4.00 10.06
CA LEU A 126 4.88 -4.29 9.98
C LEU A 126 4.60 -5.67 10.58
N GLU A 127 3.55 -5.75 11.39
CA GLU A 127 2.99 -6.99 11.94
C GLU A 127 1.62 -7.28 11.35
N VAL A 128 1.39 -8.54 10.98
CA VAL A 128 0.07 -9.01 10.57
C VAL A 128 -0.72 -9.38 11.82
N LEU A 129 -1.86 -8.73 12.05
CA LEU A 129 -2.71 -9.02 13.21
C LEU A 129 -3.76 -10.10 12.88
N PRO A 130 -4.32 -10.78 13.90
CA PRO A 130 -5.42 -11.71 13.72
C PRO A 130 -6.58 -11.08 12.92
N SER A 131 -6.83 -11.69 11.77
CA SER A 131 -7.82 -11.27 10.77
C SER A 131 -9.01 -12.23 10.79
N LYS A 132 -10.21 -11.77 10.45
CA LYS A 132 -11.45 -12.55 10.61
C LYS A 132 -12.18 -12.75 9.28
N VAL A 133 -12.85 -13.89 9.13
CA VAL A 133 -13.95 -14.06 8.18
C VAL A 133 -15.20 -14.31 8.99
N GLY A 134 -16.29 -13.63 8.67
CA GLY A 134 -17.58 -13.87 9.26
C GLY A 134 -18.72 -13.51 8.32
N PRO A 135 -19.97 -13.63 8.81
CA PRO A 135 -21.17 -13.25 8.06
C PRO A 135 -21.18 -11.77 7.65
N GLU A 136 -20.50 -10.91 8.42
CA GLU A 136 -20.38 -9.47 8.16
C GLU A 136 -19.25 -9.11 7.18
N GLY A 137 -18.53 -10.10 6.65
CA GLY A 137 -17.45 -9.92 5.68
C GLY A 137 -16.07 -10.35 6.19
N LYS A 138 -15.06 -9.74 5.59
CA LYS A 138 -13.65 -10.12 5.62
C LYS A 138 -12.86 -8.97 6.22
N GLU A 139 -12.07 -9.22 7.25
CA GLU A 139 -11.23 -8.21 7.88
C GLU A 139 -9.75 -8.50 7.62
N LEU A 140 -8.98 -7.50 7.20
CA LEU A 140 -7.52 -7.53 7.24
C LEU A 140 -7.05 -6.52 8.30
N LYS A 141 -6.17 -6.95 9.20
CA LYS A 141 -5.60 -6.08 10.24
C LYS A 141 -4.08 -6.07 10.15
N LEU A 142 -3.52 -4.90 9.99
CA LEU A 142 -2.08 -4.68 9.90
C LEU A 142 -1.65 -3.65 10.93
N ARG A 143 -0.53 -3.89 11.61
CA ARG A 143 0.05 -2.94 12.56
C ARG A 143 1.43 -2.49 12.12
N LEU A 144 1.57 -1.19 11.85
CA LEU A 144 2.84 -0.54 11.59
C LEU A 144 3.48 -0.18 12.94
N GLN A 145 4.55 -0.87 13.30
CA GLN A 145 5.28 -0.62 14.54
C GLN A 145 6.16 0.63 14.41
N LYS A 146 6.76 0.82 13.24
CA LYS A 146 7.53 2.03 12.90
C LYS A 146 7.70 2.20 11.39
N GLY A 147 8.06 3.41 10.97
CA GLY A 147 8.32 3.80 9.59
C GLY A 147 7.04 4.25 8.88
N SER A 148 6.93 3.94 7.58
CA SER A 148 5.79 4.37 6.76
C SER A 148 5.23 3.24 5.89
N LEU A 149 3.91 3.19 5.80
CA LEU A 149 3.14 2.24 4.99
C LEU A 149 2.18 3.01 4.09
N PHE A 150 2.42 2.98 2.79
CA PHE A 150 1.44 3.44 1.82
C PHE A 150 0.47 2.31 1.51
N SER A 151 -0.83 2.62 1.47
CA SER A 151 -1.88 1.62 1.23
C SER A 151 -2.90 2.14 0.24
N VAL A 152 -3.26 1.27 -0.71
CA VAL A 152 -4.36 1.44 -1.66
C VAL A 152 -5.36 0.32 -1.38
N PHE A 153 -6.58 0.70 -1.04
CA PHE A 153 -7.66 -0.22 -0.73
C PHE A 153 -8.90 0.17 -1.53
N GLY A 154 -9.30 -0.69 -2.46
CA GLY A 154 -10.20 -0.34 -3.55
C GLY A 154 -11.67 -0.72 -3.35
N LYS A 155 -12.55 0.11 -3.92
CA LYS A 155 -14.03 0.02 -3.96
C LYS A 155 -14.68 -1.30 -4.40
N LYS A 156 -13.95 -2.23 -5.01
CA LYS A 156 -14.56 -3.39 -5.73
C LYS A 156 -15.04 -4.51 -4.82
N ILE A 157 -14.86 -4.43 -3.49
CA ILE A 157 -15.23 -5.54 -2.61
C ILE A 157 -15.97 -5.04 -1.37
N LYS A 158 -17.31 -4.97 -1.49
CA LYS A 158 -18.24 -4.50 -0.45
C LYS A 158 -18.09 -5.22 0.89
N ASP A 159 -17.52 -6.42 0.89
CA ASP A 159 -17.43 -7.28 2.07
C ASP A 159 -16.05 -7.24 2.73
N TRP A 160 -15.17 -6.29 2.42
CA TRP A 160 -13.88 -6.16 3.11
C TRP A 160 -13.76 -4.90 3.95
N LYS A 161 -13.11 -5.06 5.10
CA LYS A 161 -12.65 -3.95 5.95
C LYS A 161 -11.15 -4.08 6.18
N LEU A 162 -10.42 -3.00 5.93
CA LEU A 162 -9.00 -2.92 6.24
C LEU A 162 -8.81 -2.07 7.49
N TYR A 163 -8.14 -2.63 8.49
CA TYR A 163 -7.70 -1.92 9.67
C TYR A 163 -6.19 -1.72 9.61
N LEU A 164 -5.76 -0.46 9.67
CA LEU A 164 -4.36 -0.11 9.81
C LEU A 164 -4.14 0.51 11.20
N GLU A 165 -3.25 -0.09 11.97
CA GLU A 165 -2.95 0.28 13.34
C GLU A 165 -1.49 0.74 13.49
N THR A 166 -1.25 1.63 14.44
CA THR A 166 0.07 1.95 15.01
C THR A 166 -0.03 1.81 16.53
N PRO A 167 1.06 2.02 17.29
CA PRO A 167 0.97 2.09 18.75
C PRO A 167 0.00 3.17 19.28
N LEU A 168 -0.22 4.26 18.53
CA LEU A 168 -1.03 5.41 18.98
C LEU A 168 -2.34 5.60 18.21
N LEU A 169 -2.48 5.03 17.01
CA LEU A 169 -3.57 5.33 16.08
C LEU A 169 -4.21 4.04 15.55
N VAL A 170 -5.53 4.03 15.45
CA VAL A 170 -6.31 2.98 14.78
C VAL A 170 -7.11 3.61 13.66
N SER A 171 -7.04 3.02 12.47
CA SER A 171 -7.78 3.49 11.30
C SER A 171 -8.50 2.35 10.59
N THR A 172 -9.66 2.67 10.00
CA THR A 172 -10.49 1.75 9.22
C THR A 172 -10.73 2.34 7.84
N LEU A 173 -10.37 1.57 6.81
CA LEU A 173 -10.44 1.93 5.41
C LEU A 173 -11.51 1.10 4.70
N ASN A 174 -12.29 1.76 3.84
CA ASN A 174 -13.28 1.13 2.97
C ASN A 174 -12.92 1.29 1.48
N ASP A 175 -12.65 2.53 1.05
CA ASP A 175 -12.21 2.89 -0.30
C ASP A 175 -11.34 4.13 -0.17
N ALA A 176 -10.03 3.91 -0.04
CA ALA A 176 -9.10 5.00 0.26
C ALA A 176 -7.67 4.68 -0.20
N MET A 177 -6.97 5.77 -0.52
CA MET A 177 -5.51 5.78 -0.68
C MET A 177 -4.93 6.63 0.44
N CYS A 178 -4.01 6.07 1.23
CA CYS A 178 -3.45 6.78 2.36
C CYS A 178 -2.01 6.36 2.67
N MET A 179 -1.32 7.22 3.41
CA MET A 179 -0.04 6.94 4.05
C MET A 179 -0.24 6.87 5.56
N LEU A 180 0.15 5.74 6.15
CA LEU A 180 0.28 5.59 7.60
C LEU A 180 1.76 5.77 7.97
N THR A 181 2.03 6.59 8.97
CA THR A 181 3.38 6.80 9.52
C THR A 181 3.36 6.54 11.02
N ALA A 182 4.37 5.86 11.53
CA ALA A 182 4.59 5.63 12.94
C ALA A 182 6.06 5.92 13.29
N GLU A 183 6.27 6.92 14.15
CA GLU A 183 7.56 7.17 14.77
C GLU A 183 7.62 6.44 16.10
N GLU A 184 7.77 5.12 16.03
CA GLU A 184 7.75 4.22 17.19
C GLU A 184 6.56 4.51 18.12
N GLU A 185 6.81 4.91 19.37
CA GLU A 185 5.77 5.22 20.36
C GLU A 185 5.54 6.74 20.55
N THR A 186 6.17 7.62 19.77
CA THR A 186 6.10 9.08 19.99
C THR A 186 5.00 9.75 19.17
N GLU A 187 4.90 9.40 17.89
CA GLU A 187 3.95 10.00 16.97
C GLU A 187 3.39 8.97 15.99
N SER A 188 2.13 9.11 15.64
CA SER A 188 1.52 8.38 14.52
C SER A 188 0.62 9.28 13.73
N SER A 189 0.63 9.14 12.41
CA SER A 189 -0.23 9.91 11.54
C SER A 189 -0.78 9.10 10.39
N ILE A 190 -1.96 9.50 9.92
CA ILE A 190 -2.57 8.98 8.70
C ILE A 190 -2.95 10.14 7.79
N ALA A 191 -2.36 10.16 6.60
CA ALA A 191 -2.62 11.15 5.56
C ALA A 191 -3.38 10.50 4.40
N VAL A 192 -4.50 11.09 3.98
CA VAL A 192 -5.40 10.52 2.97
C VAL A 192 -5.24 11.28 1.66
N LEU A 193 -5.00 10.57 0.56
CA LEU A 193 -4.88 11.15 -0.79
C LEU A 193 -6.22 11.12 -1.51
N GLU A 194 -6.88 9.96 -1.48
CA GLU A 194 -8.16 9.73 -2.14
C GLU A 194 -9.09 8.99 -1.19
N GLY A 195 -10.38 9.27 -1.31
CA GLY A 195 -11.41 8.69 -0.45
C GLY A 195 -11.45 9.32 0.94
N ALA A 196 -11.78 8.50 1.93
CA ALA A 196 -11.84 8.90 3.33
C ALA A 196 -11.54 7.71 4.24
N VAL A 197 -10.96 8.01 5.41
CA VAL A 197 -10.59 7.03 6.43
C VAL A 197 -11.22 7.43 7.76
N GLN A 198 -11.75 6.45 8.49
CA GLN A 198 -12.15 6.67 9.89
C GLN A 198 -10.95 6.36 10.78
N ALA A 199 -10.49 7.34 11.56
CA ALA A 199 -9.33 7.20 12.42
C ALA A 199 -9.64 7.64 13.86
N ARG A 200 -8.91 7.10 14.81
CA ARG A 200 -8.96 7.51 16.22
C ARG A 200 -7.63 7.23 16.91
N ALA A 201 -7.35 7.95 17.99
CA ALA A 201 -6.29 7.54 18.90
C ALA A 201 -6.67 6.25 19.61
N VAL A 202 -5.68 5.41 19.96
CA VAL A 202 -5.89 4.13 20.66
C VAL A 202 -6.63 4.32 21.99
N ASN A 203 -6.28 5.39 22.73
CA ASN A 203 -6.83 5.75 24.04
C ASN A 203 -8.16 6.55 23.98
N SER A 204 -8.74 6.76 22.80
CA SER A 204 -10.01 7.46 22.63
C SER A 204 -11.05 6.63 21.91
N LYS A 205 -12.32 6.94 22.21
CA LYS A 205 -13.50 6.39 21.53
C LYS A 205 -14.00 7.29 20.41
N GLU A 206 -13.50 8.52 20.32
CA GLU A 206 -13.92 9.49 19.30
C GLU A 206 -13.36 9.09 17.93
N LEU A 207 -14.27 8.87 16.97
CA LEU A 207 -13.92 8.58 15.58
C LEU A 207 -13.91 9.89 14.78
N VAL A 208 -12.83 10.07 14.03
CA VAL A 208 -12.58 11.22 13.19
C VAL A 208 -12.55 10.77 11.74
N SER A 209 -13.33 11.44 10.90
CA SER A 209 -13.30 11.21 9.45
C SER A 209 -12.20 12.06 8.82
N VAL A 210 -11.13 11.41 8.35
CA VAL A 210 -10.02 12.03 7.61
C VAL A 210 -10.30 11.92 6.12
N LYS A 211 -10.49 13.05 5.44
CA LYS A 211 -10.86 13.12 4.03
C LYS A 211 -9.63 13.27 3.14
N ALA A 212 -9.82 13.13 1.83
CA ALA A 212 -8.80 13.44 0.84
C ALA A 212 -8.12 14.79 1.10
N LEU A 213 -6.79 14.80 1.03
CA LEU A 213 -5.91 15.92 1.34
C LEU A 213 -5.92 16.35 2.80
N GLU A 214 -6.35 15.48 3.72
CA GLU A 214 -6.23 15.68 5.16
C GLU A 214 -5.26 14.68 5.81
N ILE A 215 -4.68 15.11 6.92
CA ILE A 215 -3.84 14.32 7.82
C ILE A 215 -4.38 14.40 9.24
N PHE A 216 -4.40 13.27 9.92
CA PHE A 216 -4.69 13.17 11.33
C PHE A 216 -3.47 12.63 12.06
N THR A 217 -2.98 13.38 13.04
CA THR A 217 -1.76 13.09 13.80
C THR A 217 -2.10 12.93 15.28
N VAL A 218 -1.54 11.90 15.90
CA VAL A 218 -1.65 11.59 17.31
C VAL A 218 -0.24 11.51 17.89
N THR A 219 0.03 12.33 18.91
CA THR A 219 1.29 12.31 19.65
C THR A 219 1.09 11.68 21.02
N PHE A 220 2.11 11.02 21.53
CA PHE A 220 2.08 10.41 22.86
C PHE A 220 1.86 11.47 23.94
N GLY A 221 0.87 11.24 24.80
CA GLY A 221 0.49 12.20 25.85
C GLY A 221 -0.17 13.49 25.36
N GLY A 222 -0.40 13.64 24.04
CA GLY A 222 -1.13 14.77 23.46
C GLY A 222 -2.64 14.69 23.72
N GLU A 223 -3.31 15.85 23.68
CA GLU A 223 -4.78 15.89 23.70
C GLU A 223 -5.34 15.20 22.46
N VAL A 224 -6.35 14.34 22.64
CA VAL A 224 -6.91 13.55 21.54
C VAL A 224 -7.82 14.36 20.61
N ALA A 225 -8.17 15.60 20.99
CA ALA A 225 -9.12 16.47 20.28
C ALA A 225 -8.53 17.18 19.04
N VAL A 226 -7.53 16.59 18.38
CA VAL A 226 -6.91 17.19 17.18
C VAL A 226 -7.78 16.89 15.97
N LYS A 227 -8.40 17.93 15.40
CA LYS A 227 -9.11 17.79 14.12
C LYS A 227 -8.11 17.50 12.99
N PRO A 228 -8.52 16.77 11.93
CA PRO A 228 -7.67 16.60 10.76
C PRO A 228 -7.27 17.96 10.19
N THR A 229 -6.02 18.06 9.74
CA THR A 229 -5.48 19.26 9.12
C THR A 229 -5.20 18.99 7.65
N LYS A 230 -5.05 20.03 6.83
CA LYS A 230 -4.70 19.85 5.42
C LYS A 230 -3.27 19.33 5.29
N VAL A 231 -3.06 18.36 4.42
CA VAL A 231 -1.73 17.82 4.10
C VAL A 231 -0.88 18.95 3.51
N SER A 232 0.35 19.13 3.99
CA SER A 232 1.28 20.09 3.40
C SER A 232 1.72 19.63 2.00
N TYR A 233 2.18 20.56 1.16
CA TYR A 233 2.69 20.22 -0.17
C TYR A 233 3.80 19.15 -0.14
N GLN A 234 4.73 19.25 0.82
CA GLN A 234 5.83 18.28 0.96
C GLN A 234 5.32 16.89 1.34
N GLN A 235 4.35 16.79 2.25
CA GLN A 235 3.72 15.52 2.62
C GLN A 235 2.92 14.95 1.45
N TRP A 236 2.15 15.78 0.74
CA TRP A 236 1.40 15.35 -0.44
C TRP A 236 2.32 14.77 -1.52
N ARG A 237 3.47 15.41 -1.75
CA ARG A 237 4.49 14.96 -2.68
C ARG A 237 5.09 13.61 -2.29
N ALA A 238 5.52 13.48 -1.03
CA ALA A 238 6.13 12.25 -0.54
C ALA A 238 5.19 11.03 -0.61
N ILE A 239 3.88 11.26 -0.57
CA ILE A 239 2.89 10.19 -0.69
C ILE A 239 2.51 9.94 -2.16
N SER A 240 2.43 11.00 -2.98
CA SER A 240 2.13 10.90 -4.41
C SER A 240 3.24 10.17 -5.19
N GLU A 241 4.51 10.37 -4.83
CA GLU A 241 5.63 9.59 -5.38
C GLU A 241 5.47 8.09 -5.09
N VAL A 242 5.00 7.73 -3.89
CA VAL A 242 4.79 6.32 -3.51
C VAL A 242 3.58 5.72 -4.25
N ARG A 243 2.56 6.54 -4.54
CA ARG A 243 1.44 6.15 -5.42
C ARG A 243 1.93 5.80 -6.82
N GLU A 244 2.76 6.64 -7.42
CA GLU A 244 3.30 6.42 -8.77
C GLU A 244 4.14 5.15 -8.83
N LEU A 245 4.92 4.88 -7.77
CA LEU A 245 5.71 3.67 -7.71
C LEU A 245 4.86 2.41 -7.44
N LEU A 246 3.75 2.51 -6.69
CA LEU A 246 2.72 1.46 -6.59
C LEU A 246 1.90 1.29 -7.89
N GLY A 247 2.12 2.13 -8.90
CA GLY A 247 1.57 2.07 -10.25
C GLY A 247 1.94 0.82 -11.07
N VAL A 248 1.93 -0.36 -10.45
CA VAL A 248 1.61 -1.63 -11.12
C VAL A 248 0.24 -2.05 -10.61
N ALA A 249 -0.76 -1.43 -11.23
CA ALA A 249 -2.09 -1.92 -11.48
C ALA A 249 -2.25 -3.46 -11.28
N SER A 250 -3.44 -3.93 -10.89
CA SER A 250 -3.77 -5.36 -11.02
C SER A 250 -3.34 -5.84 -12.42
N ALA A 251 -2.92 -7.10 -12.60
CA ALA A 251 -2.48 -7.58 -13.92
C ALA A 251 -3.51 -7.21 -15.01
N LYS A 252 -4.79 -7.22 -14.64
CA LYS A 252 -5.93 -6.76 -15.43
C LYS A 252 -5.93 -5.26 -15.74
N GLU A 253 -5.59 -4.38 -14.81
CA GLU A 253 -5.46 -2.94 -15.07
C GLU A 253 -4.19 -2.63 -15.87
N VAL A 254 -3.10 -3.39 -15.70
CA VAL A 254 -1.90 -3.27 -16.55
C VAL A 254 -2.25 -3.73 -17.96
N GLU A 255 -2.94 -4.86 -18.11
CA GLU A 255 -3.47 -5.34 -19.38
C GLU A 255 -4.45 -4.34 -20.00
N GLN A 256 -5.37 -3.77 -19.22
CA GLN A 256 -6.29 -2.73 -19.70
C GLN A 256 -5.54 -1.49 -20.17
N GLN A 257 -4.53 -1.02 -19.44
CA GLN A 257 -3.69 0.09 -19.87
C GLN A 257 -2.88 -0.28 -21.12
N ILE A 258 -2.40 -1.53 -21.25
CA ILE A 258 -1.72 -2.05 -22.44
C ILE A 258 -2.66 -2.18 -23.64
N ASP A 259 -3.92 -2.51 -23.43
CA ASP A 259 -4.90 -2.63 -24.51
C ASP A 259 -5.44 -1.27 -24.95
N LEU A 260 -5.67 -0.36 -23.99
CA LEU A 260 -6.02 1.03 -24.27
C LEU A 260 -4.89 1.75 -24.98
N ARG A 261 -3.63 1.64 -24.50
CA ARG A 261 -2.50 2.34 -25.14
C ARG A 261 -2.35 1.97 -26.63
N LYS A 262 -2.60 0.71 -27.01
CA LYS A 262 -2.51 0.26 -28.41
C LYS A 262 -3.52 0.98 -29.32
N LYS A 263 -4.60 1.52 -28.75
CA LYS A 263 -5.65 2.27 -29.45
C LYS A 263 -5.45 3.79 -29.38
N ALA A 264 -4.41 4.30 -28.70
CA ALA A 264 -4.18 5.73 -28.50
C ALA A 264 -3.57 6.46 -29.72
N GLY A 265 -3.34 5.74 -30.82
CA GLY A 265 -2.84 6.27 -32.10
C GLY A 265 -1.82 5.33 -32.76
N SER A 266 -1.46 5.61 -34.02
CA SER A 266 -0.58 4.73 -34.81
C SER A 266 0.84 4.62 -34.25
N LEU A 267 1.31 5.61 -33.48
CA LEU A 267 2.60 5.53 -32.78
C LEU A 267 2.71 4.29 -31.89
N PHE A 268 1.63 3.96 -31.16
CA PHE A 268 1.63 2.89 -30.16
C PHE A 268 1.64 1.48 -30.74
N GLN A 269 1.55 1.33 -32.06
CA GLN A 269 1.85 0.06 -32.73
C GLN A 269 3.34 -0.29 -32.64
N TYR A 270 4.20 0.73 -32.46
CA TYR A 270 5.65 0.59 -32.45
C TYR A 270 6.26 0.86 -31.07
N VAL A 271 5.51 1.45 -30.14
CA VAL A 271 5.99 1.73 -28.77
C VAL A 271 6.08 0.43 -27.98
N LEU A 272 7.30 0.11 -27.55
CA LEU A 272 7.60 -1.07 -26.73
C LEU A 272 7.69 -0.73 -25.24
N ASP A 273 8.11 0.49 -24.93
CA ASP A 273 8.34 0.97 -23.57
C ASP A 273 7.91 2.43 -23.45
N GLU A 274 7.10 2.73 -22.46
CA GLU A 274 6.58 4.07 -22.21
C GLU A 274 6.40 4.33 -20.72
N GLY A 275 6.65 5.56 -20.32
CA GLY A 275 6.68 5.90 -18.91
C GLY A 275 6.72 7.40 -18.69
N THR A 276 6.91 7.76 -17.43
CA THR A 276 7.12 9.14 -17.02
C THR A 276 8.58 9.31 -16.59
N PHE A 277 9.07 10.54 -16.66
CA PHE A 277 10.36 10.92 -16.10
C PHE A 277 10.21 12.25 -15.38
N TYR A 278 10.85 12.34 -14.23
CA TYR A 278 10.95 13.56 -13.43
C TYR A 278 12.04 13.32 -12.38
N LYS A 279 12.52 14.39 -11.76
CA LYS A 279 13.29 14.28 -10.52
C LYS A 279 12.31 14.47 -9.36
N PRO A 280 12.19 13.52 -8.43
CA PRO A 280 11.24 13.63 -7.33
C PRO A 280 11.34 14.93 -6.56
N ASP A 281 12.54 15.53 -6.45
CA ASP A 281 12.74 16.82 -5.77
C ASP A 281 12.30 18.05 -6.57
N TRP A 282 12.16 17.96 -7.89
CA TRP A 282 11.94 19.10 -8.79
C TRP A 282 10.75 18.95 -9.76
N GLY A 283 10.12 17.79 -9.86
CA GLY A 283 8.94 17.65 -10.71
C GLY A 283 8.16 16.36 -10.46
N PHE A 284 7.08 16.21 -11.21
CA PHE A 284 6.14 15.10 -11.17
C PHE A 284 5.51 14.96 -12.55
N ALA A 285 5.33 13.72 -13.00
CA ALA A 285 4.53 13.42 -14.18
C ALA A 285 3.88 12.05 -14.04
N ASN A 286 2.57 12.02 -14.28
CA ASN A 286 1.77 10.80 -14.33
C ASN A 286 1.10 10.65 -15.71
N ARG A 287 0.81 9.40 -16.08
CA ARG A 287 0.07 9.06 -17.30
C ARG A 287 -1.05 8.06 -17.05
N GLU A 288 -2.19 8.28 -17.70
CA GLU A 288 -3.31 7.34 -17.68
C GLU A 288 -4.00 7.31 -19.05
N PHE A 289 -4.20 6.11 -19.59
CA PHE A 289 -5.05 5.92 -20.76
C PHE A 289 -6.48 5.58 -20.31
N TYR A 290 -7.48 6.26 -20.88
CA TYR A 290 -8.89 5.95 -20.64
C TYR A 290 -9.68 6.05 -21.94
N GLU A 291 -10.79 5.31 -22.02
CA GLU A 291 -11.69 5.32 -23.18
C GLU A 291 -12.86 6.27 -22.88
N GLU A 292 -13.09 7.26 -23.75
CA GLU A 292 -14.27 8.13 -23.69
C GLU A 292 -15.52 7.41 -24.24
N ALA A 293 -16.71 7.97 -24.03
CA ALA A 293 -17.98 7.37 -24.44
C ALA A 293 -18.08 7.09 -25.96
N ASP A 294 -17.31 7.81 -26.77
CA ASP A 294 -17.19 7.65 -28.22
C ASP A 294 -16.17 6.57 -28.64
N LYS A 295 -15.65 5.79 -27.68
CA LYS A 295 -14.60 4.77 -27.85
C LYS A 295 -13.24 5.31 -28.26
N LYS A 296 -13.00 6.62 -28.18
CA LYS A 296 -11.66 7.18 -28.36
C LYS A 296 -10.83 6.99 -27.10
N VAL A 297 -9.59 6.53 -27.27
CA VAL A 297 -8.64 6.45 -26.17
C VAL A 297 -7.91 7.78 -26.03
N ILE A 298 -7.97 8.32 -24.81
CA ILE A 298 -7.33 9.54 -24.40
C ILE A 298 -6.17 9.21 -23.46
N LEU A 299 -5.02 9.83 -23.70
CA LEU A 299 -3.92 9.90 -22.76
C LEU A 299 -4.09 11.16 -21.90
N ARG A 300 -4.32 10.97 -20.60
CA ARG A 300 -4.21 12.01 -19.58
C ARG A 300 -2.76 12.11 -19.12
N ALA A 301 -2.21 13.31 -19.12
CA ALA A 301 -0.92 13.61 -18.52
C ALA A 301 -1.11 14.65 -17.41
N ASP A 302 -0.86 14.25 -16.17
CA ASP A 302 -0.79 15.17 -15.03
C ASP A 302 0.67 15.49 -14.76
N PHE A 303 0.99 16.74 -14.44
CA PHE A 303 2.37 17.14 -14.17
C PHE A 303 2.44 18.22 -13.08
N ASP A 304 3.61 18.31 -12.44
CA ASP A 304 4.05 19.42 -11.59
C ASP A 304 5.53 19.68 -11.86
N VAL A 305 5.91 20.93 -12.11
CA VAL A 305 7.27 21.36 -12.49
C VAL A 305 7.71 22.53 -11.62
N TYR A 306 8.08 22.20 -10.38
CA TYR A 306 8.52 23.13 -9.33
C TYR A 306 9.81 22.63 -8.65
N PRO A 307 10.84 23.48 -8.46
CA PRO A 307 10.87 24.95 -8.62
C PRO A 307 11.04 25.42 -10.08
N GLN A 308 11.20 26.73 -10.30
CA GLN A 308 11.54 27.28 -11.63
C GLN A 308 12.74 26.53 -12.24
N TYR A 309 12.74 26.34 -13.56
CA TYR A 309 13.74 25.56 -14.32
C TYR A 309 13.67 24.05 -14.14
N SER A 310 12.60 23.54 -13.54
CA SER A 310 12.35 22.11 -13.47
C SER A 310 11.59 21.59 -14.68
N TYR A 311 11.69 20.29 -14.91
CA TYR A 311 11.00 19.59 -15.98
C TYR A 311 10.53 18.21 -15.52
N ALA A 312 9.45 17.76 -16.15
CA ALA A 312 8.88 16.44 -16.00
C ALA A 312 8.19 16.06 -17.32
N GLY A 313 7.88 14.79 -17.53
CA GLY A 313 7.25 14.41 -18.79
C GLY A 313 7.01 12.95 -19.00
N LEU A 314 6.68 12.64 -20.26
CA LEU A 314 6.38 11.30 -20.75
C LEU A 314 7.41 10.89 -21.80
N TYR A 315 7.79 9.61 -21.84
CA TYR A 315 8.61 9.05 -22.92
C TYR A 315 7.91 7.88 -23.60
N PHE A 316 8.18 7.72 -24.90
CA PHE A 316 7.69 6.64 -25.75
C PHE A 316 8.85 6.10 -26.58
N LYS A 317 9.29 4.88 -26.28
CA LYS A 317 10.42 4.23 -26.95
C LYS A 317 9.94 3.18 -27.94
N THR A 318 10.37 3.32 -29.18
CA THR A 318 10.00 2.43 -30.27
C THR A 318 11.01 1.29 -30.47
N ARG A 319 12.25 1.43 -29.96
CA ARG A 319 13.45 0.56 -30.07
C ARG A 319 13.75 0.01 -31.47
N ASN A 320 12.83 -0.79 -32.03
CA ASN A 320 12.96 -1.52 -33.29
C ASN A 320 12.33 -0.79 -34.48
N PHE A 321 11.70 0.36 -34.27
CA PHE A 321 11.20 1.22 -35.34
C PHE A 321 11.91 2.57 -35.32
N ASP A 322 12.50 2.92 -36.46
CA ASP A 322 13.18 4.19 -36.67
C ASP A 322 12.17 5.25 -37.14
N LEU A 323 11.80 6.15 -36.23
CA LEU A 323 10.88 7.25 -36.47
C LEU A 323 11.41 8.24 -37.50
N SER A 324 12.71 8.23 -37.83
CA SER A 324 13.22 9.08 -38.92
C SER A 324 12.71 8.72 -40.30
N LYS A 325 12.04 7.57 -40.43
CA LYS A 325 11.43 7.10 -41.67
C LYS A 325 9.99 7.59 -41.87
N VAL A 326 9.37 8.15 -40.83
CA VAL A 326 8.04 8.77 -40.95
C VAL A 326 8.19 10.22 -41.38
N LYS A 327 7.15 10.79 -41.98
CA LYS A 327 7.09 12.18 -42.42
C LYS A 327 6.53 13.09 -41.36
N HIS A 328 5.55 12.66 -40.58
CA HIS A 328 4.86 13.51 -39.61
C HIS A 328 4.60 12.81 -38.28
N LEU A 329 4.66 13.58 -37.20
CA LEU A 329 4.06 13.25 -35.90
C LEU A 329 2.89 14.20 -35.66
N SER A 330 1.69 13.68 -35.43
CA SER A 330 0.51 14.49 -35.13
C SER A 330 -0.27 13.97 -33.94
N PHE A 331 -0.98 14.86 -33.25
CA PHE A 331 -1.88 14.53 -32.15
C PHE A 331 -2.83 15.69 -31.86
N TYR A 332 -3.99 15.38 -31.28
CA TYR A 332 -4.87 16.38 -30.69
C TYR A 332 -4.54 16.58 -29.22
N LEU A 333 -4.58 17.82 -28.75
CA LEU A 333 -4.30 18.21 -27.37
C LEU A 333 -5.33 19.22 -26.88
N LYS A 334 -5.70 19.12 -25.59
CA LYS A 334 -6.35 20.19 -24.82
C LYS A 334 -5.88 20.20 -23.36
N ALA A 335 -6.02 21.33 -22.68
CA ALA A 335 -5.84 21.46 -21.23
C ALA A 335 -7.14 21.19 -20.46
N ALA A 336 -7.02 20.84 -19.18
CA ALA A 336 -8.17 20.76 -18.26
C ALA A 336 -8.66 22.17 -17.84
N SER A 337 -9.97 22.35 -17.76
CA SER A 337 -10.69 23.64 -17.65
C SER A 337 -10.57 24.42 -16.33
N GLU A 338 -9.62 24.09 -15.45
CA GLU A 338 -9.60 24.62 -14.07
C GLU A 338 -8.19 24.93 -13.52
N LYS A 339 -7.15 24.87 -14.37
CA LYS A 339 -5.76 25.12 -13.96
C LYS A 339 -5.10 26.14 -14.88
N LYS A 340 -4.16 26.94 -14.36
CA LYS A 340 -3.32 27.80 -15.20
C LYS A 340 -2.65 26.94 -16.27
N ILE A 341 -2.94 27.25 -17.53
CA ILE A 341 -2.50 26.47 -18.67
C ILE A 341 -1.00 26.72 -18.89
N LEU A 342 -0.21 25.66 -19.07
CA LEU A 342 1.16 25.83 -19.56
C LEU A 342 1.09 26.54 -20.92
N GLU A 343 1.86 27.61 -21.11
CA GLU A 343 1.87 28.30 -22.41
C GLU A 343 2.31 27.39 -23.56
N ARG A 344 3.26 26.49 -23.26
CA ARG A 344 3.87 25.57 -24.21
C ARG A 344 4.43 24.34 -23.51
N PHE A 345 4.57 23.21 -24.20
CA PHE A 345 5.47 22.13 -23.80
C PHE A 345 6.43 21.77 -24.94
N ARG A 346 7.55 21.09 -24.65
CA ARG A 346 8.52 20.69 -25.67
C ARG A 346 8.35 19.22 -26.03
N ILE A 347 8.47 18.87 -27.30
CA ILE A 347 8.67 17.50 -27.76
C ILE A 347 10.13 17.33 -28.12
N GLU A 348 10.75 16.25 -27.66
CA GLU A 348 12.07 15.84 -28.12
C GLU A 348 11.99 14.49 -28.83
N MET A 349 12.58 14.43 -30.01
CA MET A 349 12.84 13.20 -30.74
C MET A 349 14.30 12.84 -30.55
N LYS A 350 14.55 11.65 -30.00
CA LYS A 350 15.86 11.26 -29.49
C LYS A 350 16.36 9.97 -30.14
N ASP A 351 17.67 9.88 -30.25
CA ASP A 351 18.37 8.61 -30.40
C ASP A 351 18.78 8.10 -29.00
N ARG A 352 19.66 7.10 -28.94
CA ARG A 352 20.12 6.53 -27.67
C ARG A 352 20.96 7.49 -26.82
N TYR A 353 21.54 8.52 -27.41
CA TYR A 353 22.59 9.35 -26.82
C TYR A 353 22.20 10.83 -26.70
N ALA A 354 21.37 11.34 -27.62
CA ALA A 354 21.11 12.75 -27.76
C ALA A 354 19.72 13.06 -28.33
N THR A 355 19.31 14.30 -28.13
CA THR A 355 18.16 14.88 -28.81
C THR A 355 18.52 15.15 -30.26
N VAL A 356 17.82 14.49 -31.18
CA VAL A 356 17.99 14.67 -32.64
C VAL A 356 17.17 15.87 -33.09
N ARG A 357 15.94 16.03 -32.60
CA ARG A 357 15.04 17.17 -32.91
C ARG A 357 14.23 17.59 -31.70
N GLY A 358 13.84 18.86 -31.67
CA GLY A 358 12.96 19.42 -30.67
C GLY A 358 11.88 20.29 -31.30
N TYR A 359 10.66 20.21 -30.80
CA TYR A 359 9.51 21.01 -31.23
C TYR A 359 8.86 21.69 -30.02
N ALA A 360 8.25 22.85 -30.22
CA ALA A 360 7.44 23.50 -29.22
C ALA A 360 5.95 23.32 -29.57
N VAL A 361 5.16 22.90 -28.58
CA VAL A 361 3.72 22.73 -28.69
C VAL A 361 3.07 23.95 -28.03
N ALA A 362 2.59 24.89 -28.84
CA ALA A 362 1.98 26.12 -28.38
C ALA A 362 1.01 26.70 -29.43
N PRO A 363 0.00 27.49 -29.02
CA PRO A 363 -0.46 27.66 -27.64
C PRO A 363 -1.25 26.43 -27.18
N ILE A 364 -1.30 26.15 -25.88
CA ILE A 364 -2.19 25.12 -25.31
C ILE A 364 -3.52 25.78 -24.94
N THR A 365 -4.64 25.15 -25.29
CA THR A 365 -6.01 25.67 -25.08
C THR A 365 -6.89 24.65 -24.41
N GLU A 366 -8.05 25.06 -23.88
CA GLU A 366 -9.06 24.14 -23.32
C GLU A 366 -9.84 23.39 -24.41
N ASP A 367 -9.84 23.91 -25.63
CA ASP A 367 -10.40 23.25 -26.81
C ASP A 367 -9.40 22.29 -27.45
N TRP A 368 -9.93 21.19 -28.01
CA TRP A 368 -9.15 20.23 -28.79
C TRP A 368 -8.52 20.91 -30.01
N ARG A 369 -7.20 20.85 -30.09
CA ARG A 369 -6.43 21.38 -31.21
C ARG A 369 -5.49 20.34 -31.78
N LEU A 370 -5.41 20.27 -33.11
CA LEU A 370 -4.46 19.41 -33.83
C LEU A 370 -3.09 20.09 -33.86
N TYR A 371 -2.05 19.34 -33.49
CA TYR A 371 -0.65 19.69 -33.68
C TYR A 371 -0.03 18.67 -34.63
N SER A 372 0.76 19.14 -35.58
CA SER A 372 1.48 18.32 -36.55
C SER A 372 2.89 18.85 -36.72
N PHE A 373 3.86 17.93 -36.71
CA PHE A 373 5.28 18.24 -36.77
C PHE A 373 5.94 17.42 -37.86
N ASP A 374 6.59 18.11 -38.80
CA ASP A 374 7.29 17.48 -39.91
C ASP A 374 8.64 16.90 -39.44
N PHE A 375 8.87 15.66 -39.84
CA PHE A 375 10.09 14.93 -39.62
C PHE A 375 11.09 15.20 -40.76
N ASN A 376 11.67 16.40 -40.77
CA ASN A 376 12.71 16.75 -41.74
C ASN A 376 14.11 16.38 -41.21
N ALA A 377 14.45 15.10 -41.28
CA ALA A 377 15.79 14.62 -40.95
C ALA A 377 16.76 14.82 -42.12
N GLN A 378 17.56 15.90 -42.08
CA GLN A 378 18.67 16.11 -43.03
C GLN A 378 19.82 15.10 -42.87
N LYS A 379 19.90 14.39 -41.73
CA LYS A 379 20.89 13.35 -41.44
C LYS A 379 20.17 12.05 -41.10
N ALA A 380 20.72 10.93 -41.56
CA ALA A 380 20.25 9.57 -41.30
C ALA A 380 20.52 9.11 -39.85
N THR A 381 20.23 9.95 -38.86
CA THR A 381 20.34 9.57 -37.44
C THR A 381 19.05 8.88 -37.03
N PRO A 382 19.10 7.60 -36.64
CA PRO A 382 17.90 6.87 -36.24
C PRO A 382 17.24 7.51 -35.01
N VAL A 383 15.93 7.65 -35.05
CA VAL A 383 15.15 8.16 -33.91
C VAL A 383 14.32 7.02 -33.34
N THR A 384 14.49 6.77 -32.05
CA THR A 384 13.87 5.62 -31.37
C THR A 384 13.07 5.99 -30.13
N GLU A 385 12.96 7.29 -29.84
CA GLU A 385 12.26 7.79 -28.67
C GLU A 385 11.61 9.14 -28.95
N VAL A 386 10.36 9.29 -28.53
CA VAL A 386 9.62 10.56 -28.48
C VAL A 386 9.38 10.91 -27.02
N VAL A 387 9.71 12.14 -26.63
CA VAL A 387 9.60 12.62 -25.25
C VAL A 387 8.77 13.88 -25.21
N PHE A 388 7.73 13.90 -24.38
CA PHE A 388 6.92 15.10 -24.12
C PHE A 388 7.42 15.68 -22.81
N ILE A 389 7.87 16.94 -22.83
CA ILE A 389 8.55 17.62 -21.74
C ILE A 389 7.72 18.83 -21.33
N PHE A 390 7.14 18.77 -20.14
CA PHE A 390 6.56 19.91 -19.45
C PHE A 390 7.70 20.62 -18.72
N GLU A 391 7.84 21.92 -18.92
CA GLU A 391 8.92 22.71 -18.34
C GLU A 391 8.43 24.05 -17.83
N ASN A 392 9.00 24.49 -16.71
CA ASN A 392 8.65 25.76 -16.08
C ASN A 392 9.82 26.74 -16.16
N ALA A 393 10.25 27.06 -17.39
CA ALA A 393 11.37 27.97 -17.61
C ALA A 393 11.00 29.46 -17.38
N LYS A 394 9.71 29.82 -17.46
CA LYS A 394 9.26 31.23 -17.44
C LYS A 394 7.96 31.53 -16.67
N VAL A 395 7.41 30.60 -15.89
CA VAL A 395 6.18 30.86 -15.11
C VAL A 395 6.54 31.23 -13.68
N GLY A 396 5.90 32.28 -13.14
CA GLY A 396 6.00 32.62 -11.72
C GLY A 396 5.53 31.46 -10.81
N PRO A 397 5.70 31.56 -9.48
CA PRO A 397 5.57 30.44 -8.53
C PRO A 397 4.18 29.79 -8.42
N LEU A 398 3.19 30.21 -9.22
CA LEU A 398 1.78 29.85 -9.08
C LEU A 398 1.21 29.12 -10.31
N GLY A 399 2.04 28.60 -11.21
CA GLY A 399 1.59 27.92 -12.45
C GLY A 399 2.43 26.69 -12.82
N THR A 400 2.86 25.92 -11.82
CA THR A 400 3.79 24.78 -12.02
C THR A 400 3.09 23.46 -12.30
N ASN A 401 1.80 23.34 -12.01
CA ASN A 401 1.06 22.09 -12.17
C ASN A 401 -0.08 22.22 -13.17
N GLY A 402 -0.47 21.09 -13.74
CA GLY A 402 -1.48 21.06 -14.79
C GLY A 402 -1.84 19.66 -15.23
N THR A 403 -2.87 19.61 -16.08
CA THR A 403 -3.35 18.38 -16.70
C THR A 403 -3.61 18.68 -18.16
N VAL A 404 -3.08 17.84 -19.05
CA VAL A 404 -3.40 17.86 -20.49
C VAL A 404 -3.97 16.52 -20.92
N TYR A 405 -4.82 16.57 -21.94
CA TYR A 405 -5.44 15.44 -22.58
C TYR A 405 -4.94 15.36 -24.02
N ILE A 406 -4.50 14.18 -24.42
CA ILE A 406 -3.88 13.93 -25.73
C ILE A 406 -4.60 12.76 -26.37
N LYS A 407 -4.93 12.86 -27.66
CA LYS A 407 -5.54 11.76 -28.41
C LYS A 407 -5.05 11.70 -29.84
N ASP A 408 -5.27 10.55 -30.47
CA ASP A 408 -4.93 10.27 -31.86
C ASP A 408 -3.43 10.56 -32.13
N ILE A 409 -2.52 9.99 -31.32
CA ILE A 409 -1.07 10.19 -31.46
C ILE A 409 -0.54 9.36 -32.62
N ASN A 410 -0.42 10.01 -33.77
CA ASN A 410 -0.18 9.35 -35.05
C ASN A 410 1.20 9.71 -35.62
N ILE A 411 1.80 8.69 -36.23
CA ILE A 411 2.93 8.83 -37.15
C ILE A 411 2.50 8.37 -38.55
N GLU A 412 2.94 9.12 -39.56
CA GLU A 412 2.63 8.89 -40.99
C GLU A 412 3.88 9.00 -41.85
#